data_AF-A0A023FS67-F1
#
_entry.id   AF-A0A023FS67-F1
#
_cell.length_a   1.000
_cell.length_b   1.000
_cell.length_c   1.000
_cell.angle_alpha   90.00
_cell.angle_beta   90.00
_cell.angle_gamma   90.00
#
_symmetry.space_group_name_H-M   'P 1'
#
loop_
_entity.id
_entity.type
_entity.pdbx_description
1 polymer ?
#
loop_
_entity_poly.entity_id
_entity_poly.type
_entity_poly.pdbx_seq_one_letter_code
_entity_poly.pdbx_strand_id
1 'polypeptide(L)'
;FGQGFRAETKDLITMSTASAPVEVLQQQLTVCRNEIANLRAKLRAMSAHFNKQCNELLQVLGSQRGTERCGTKDAAKPQDDESANRRSFEFQPIGYIQTAFRFKNGTPRQGCICPNSQAVLTLDKQVFTCPEHSLEGLDKFSHVWLLSVFDRNARREGSSGAFAYRSKVQPPRLGGQTWGVLASRSPHRPCPVGLTLARLESVQGSSLHLSGVDLVDGTPILDVKPYLPQYDSPQQEEPLGNEPEVQWAPWISESSDLAVDFTPKARAELSRFHGLDSHT
;
A
#
# COMPACT_ATOMS: atom_id res chain seq x y z
N PHE A 1 -51.94 43.83 -28.91
CA PHE A 1 -50.77 42.95 -28.84
C PHE A 1 -49.57 43.73 -29.30
N GLY A 2 -48.90 44.35 -28.32
CA GLY A 2 -47.88 45.36 -28.52
C GLY A 2 -46.48 44.81 -28.28
N GLN A 3 -45.55 45.49 -28.94
CA GLN A 3 -44.14 45.67 -28.60
C GLN A 3 -43.24 44.43 -28.63
N GLY A 4 -42.52 44.32 -29.76
CA GLY A 4 -41.34 43.48 -29.90
C GLY A 4 -40.22 43.93 -28.98
N PHE A 5 -39.64 42.96 -28.28
CA PHE A 5 -38.39 43.13 -27.55
C PHE A 5 -37.23 43.15 -28.55
N ARG A 6 -36.59 44.31 -28.61
CA ARG A 6 -35.43 44.66 -29.41
C ARG A 6 -34.19 43.96 -28.82
N ALA A 7 -33.68 42.94 -29.48
CA ALA A 7 -32.31 42.47 -29.25
C ALA A 7 -31.37 43.33 -30.09
N GLU A 8 -30.76 44.34 -29.46
CA GLU A 8 -29.66 45.10 -30.03
C GLU A 8 -28.44 44.18 -30.19
N THR A 9 -28.24 43.64 -31.38
CA THR A 9 -26.91 43.20 -31.85
C THR A 9 -26.33 44.36 -32.64
N LYS A 10 -25.71 45.30 -31.91
CA LYS A 10 -24.91 46.36 -32.51
C LYS A 10 -23.59 45.79 -33.00
N ASP A 11 -23.34 46.10 -34.26
CA ASP A 11 -22.04 46.31 -34.89
C ASP A 11 -21.21 45.05 -35.20
N LEU A 12 -21.54 44.44 -36.34
CA LEU A 12 -20.53 43.86 -37.23
C LEU A 12 -19.48 44.95 -37.50
N ILE A 13 -18.35 44.85 -36.81
CA ILE A 13 -17.17 45.65 -37.12
C ILE A 13 -16.65 45.19 -38.48
N THR A 14 -16.85 46.10 -39.42
CA THR A 14 -16.21 46.24 -40.72
C THR A 14 -14.77 45.74 -40.69
N MET A 15 -14.49 44.77 -41.57
CA MET A 15 -13.14 44.32 -41.89
C MET A 15 -12.33 45.50 -42.44
N SER A 16 -11.37 45.99 -41.64
CA SER A 16 -10.30 46.85 -42.13
C SER A 16 -9.00 46.46 -41.43
N THR A 17 -8.06 46.02 -42.28
CA THR A 17 -6.61 46.10 -42.12
C THR A 17 -5.93 45.35 -40.97
N ALA A 18 -5.30 44.22 -41.36
CA ALA A 18 -3.99 43.75 -40.90
C ALA A 18 -3.72 43.72 -39.38
N SER A 19 -4.28 42.72 -38.70
CA SER A 19 -3.71 42.14 -37.49
C SER A 19 -3.51 40.66 -37.77
N ALA A 20 -2.31 40.14 -37.49
CA ALA A 20 -1.92 38.78 -37.87
C ALA A 20 -2.89 37.75 -37.24
N PRO A 21 -3.22 36.64 -37.93
CA PRO A 21 -4.10 35.58 -37.40
C PRO A 21 -3.70 35.09 -35.99
N VAL A 22 -2.42 35.25 -35.65
CA VAL A 22 -1.81 34.92 -34.36
C VAL A 22 -2.30 35.83 -33.22
N GLU A 23 -2.51 37.12 -33.45
CA GLU A 23 -2.95 38.07 -32.41
C GLU A 23 -4.39 37.79 -31.98
N VAL A 24 -5.27 37.47 -32.93
CA VAL A 24 -6.65 37.06 -32.65
C VAL A 24 -6.69 35.78 -31.82
N LEU A 25 -5.86 34.79 -32.16
CA LEU A 25 -5.75 33.54 -31.40
C LEU A 25 -5.18 33.77 -29.99
N GLN A 26 -4.19 34.64 -29.83
CA GLN A 26 -3.64 35.01 -28.51
C GLN A 26 -4.69 35.69 -27.62
N GLN A 27 -5.53 36.55 -28.21
CA GLN A 27 -6.63 37.19 -27.50
C GLN A 27 -7.68 36.16 -27.04
N GLN A 28 -8.05 35.21 -27.90
CA GLN A 28 -8.96 34.11 -27.53
C GLN A 28 -8.38 33.21 -26.43
N LEU A 29 -7.09 32.88 -26.49
CA LEU A 29 -6.41 32.08 -25.47
C LEU A 29 -6.40 32.78 -24.10
N THR A 30 -6.25 34.11 -24.11
CA THR A 30 -6.29 34.93 -22.89
C THR A 30 -7.69 34.92 -22.27
N VAL A 31 -8.74 35.03 -23.09
CA VAL A 31 -10.13 34.92 -22.63
C VAL A 31 -10.40 33.54 -22.03
N CYS A 32 -10.03 32.44 -22.72
CA CYS A 32 -10.20 31.09 -22.18
C CYS A 32 -9.45 30.87 -20.86
N ARG A 33 -8.22 31.40 -20.72
CA ARG A 33 -7.46 31.31 -19.45
C ARG A 33 -8.18 32.02 -18.31
N ASN A 34 -8.74 33.20 -18.57
CA ASN A 34 -9.50 33.97 -17.57
C ASN A 34 -10.80 33.24 -17.20
N GLU A 35 -11.50 32.64 -18.17
CA GLU A 35 -12.68 31.83 -17.89
C GLU A 35 -12.36 30.58 -17.05
N ILE A 36 -11.28 29.86 -17.38
CA ILE A 36 -10.81 28.73 -16.57
C ILE A 36 -10.47 29.17 -15.15
N ALA A 37 -9.81 30.32 -14.98
CA ALA A 37 -9.51 30.88 -13.66
C ALA A 37 -10.80 31.19 -12.88
N ASN A 38 -11.79 31.81 -13.54
CA ASN A 38 -13.10 32.11 -12.94
C ASN A 38 -13.87 30.83 -12.57
N LEU A 39 -13.86 29.81 -13.41
CA LEU A 39 -14.50 28.51 -13.13
C LEU A 39 -13.83 27.81 -11.95
N ARG A 40 -12.50 27.83 -11.87
CA ARG A 40 -11.75 27.29 -10.71
C ARG A 40 -12.06 28.05 -9.42
N ALA A 41 -12.24 29.36 -9.49
CA ALA A 41 -12.63 30.18 -8.33
C ALA A 41 -14.05 29.83 -7.86
N LYS A 42 -15.00 29.68 -8.79
CA LYS A 42 -16.37 29.24 -8.49
C LYS A 42 -16.41 27.84 -7.88
N LEU A 43 -15.63 26.90 -8.41
CA LEU A 43 -15.53 25.53 -7.88
C LEU A 43 -14.99 25.54 -6.45
N ARG A 44 -13.96 26.34 -6.17
CA ARG A 44 -13.42 26.51 -4.80
C ARG A 44 -14.46 27.11 -3.85
N ALA A 45 -15.19 28.15 -4.27
CA ALA A 45 -16.25 28.75 -3.46
C ALA A 45 -17.38 27.75 -3.17
N MET A 46 -17.79 26.97 -4.17
CA MET A 46 -18.83 25.95 -4.02
C MET A 46 -18.38 24.81 -3.08
N SER A 47 -17.13 24.36 -3.22
CA SER A 47 -16.57 23.34 -2.32
C SER A 47 -16.45 23.84 -0.88
N ALA A 48 -16.07 25.11 -0.68
CA ALA A 48 -16.04 25.73 0.65
C ALA A 48 -17.45 25.83 1.26
N HIS A 49 -18.46 26.19 0.47
CA HIS A 49 -19.85 26.22 0.90
C HIS A 49 -20.35 24.83 1.29
N PHE A 50 -20.06 23.81 0.47
CA PHE A 50 -20.41 22.41 0.76
C PHE A 50 -19.78 21.92 2.06
N ASN A 51 -18.48 22.16 2.26
CA ASN A 51 -17.78 21.80 3.49
C ASN A 51 -18.38 22.51 4.72
N LYS A 52 -18.79 23.79 4.57
CA LYS A 52 -19.49 24.52 5.63
C LYS A 52 -20.82 23.86 6.00
N GLN A 53 -21.62 23.48 5.01
CA GLN A 53 -22.90 22.78 5.23
C GLN A 53 -22.70 21.40 5.88
N CYS A 54 -21.68 20.63 5.47
CA CYS A 54 -21.34 19.37 6.12
C CYS A 54 -20.96 19.56 7.58
N ASN A 55 -20.18 20.60 7.90
CA ASN A 55 -19.80 20.91 9.28
C ASN A 55 -20.99 21.36 10.13
N GLU A 56 -21.91 22.15 9.58
CA GLU A 56 -23.17 22.52 10.24
C GLU A 56 -24.03 21.29 10.52
N LEU A 57 -24.15 20.36 9.57
CA LEU A 57 -24.86 19.08 9.77
C LEU A 57 -24.21 18.20 10.83
N LEU A 58 -22.87 18.09 10.82
CA LEU A 58 -22.12 17.36 11.85
C LEU A 58 -22.32 17.99 13.24
N GLN A 59 -22.40 19.31 13.33
CA GLN A 59 -22.65 20.01 14.59
C GLN A 59 -24.07 19.74 15.12
N VAL A 60 -25.09 19.75 14.24
CA VAL A 60 -26.47 19.42 14.61
C VAL A 60 -26.60 17.96 15.04
N LEU A 61 -25.97 17.04 14.30
CA LEU A 61 -25.95 15.61 14.62
C LEU A 61 -25.18 15.32 15.93
N GLY A 62 -24.08 16.04 16.19
CA GLY A 62 -23.34 15.98 17.45
C GLY A 62 -24.15 16.51 18.64
N SER A 63 -24.98 17.52 18.43
CA SER A 63 -25.89 18.08 19.45
C SER A 63 -27.00 17.10 19.85
N GLN A 64 -27.38 16.18 18.95
CA GLN A 64 -28.37 15.13 19.23
C GLN A 64 -27.76 13.87 19.88
N ARG A 65 -26.42 13.74 19.92
CA ARG A 65 -25.72 12.52 20.35
C ARG A 65 -24.97 12.64 21.69
N GLY A 66 -25.20 13.68 22.49
CA GLY A 66 -24.46 13.84 23.74
C GLY A 66 -25.10 14.74 24.79
N THR A 67 -26.10 14.23 25.51
CA THR A 67 -26.08 14.32 26.97
C THR A 67 -24.92 13.44 27.45
N GLU A 68 -23.73 14.03 27.58
CA GLU A 68 -22.75 13.75 28.65
C GLU A 68 -21.40 14.44 28.34
N ARG A 69 -20.93 15.16 29.37
CA ARG A 69 -19.57 15.69 29.63
C ARG A 69 -19.20 17.11 29.16
N CYS A 70 -19.31 17.96 30.17
CA CYS A 70 -18.62 19.21 30.48
C CYS A 70 -17.13 19.26 30.08
N GLY A 71 -16.69 20.41 29.55
CA GLY A 71 -15.27 20.76 29.36
C GLY A 71 -15.10 22.08 28.59
N THR A 72 -14.74 23.13 29.32
CA THR A 72 -14.47 24.53 28.96
C THR A 72 -13.78 24.80 27.61
N LYS A 73 -14.28 25.81 26.87
CA LYS A 73 -13.62 26.41 25.71
C LYS A 73 -12.72 27.57 26.15
N ASP A 74 -11.41 27.37 26.12
CA ASP A 74 -10.46 28.48 26.09
C ASP A 74 -10.05 28.75 24.63
N ALA A 75 -10.20 30.00 24.21
CA ALA A 75 -9.86 30.47 22.88
C ALA A 75 -8.33 30.54 22.71
N ALA A 76 -7.76 29.55 22.01
CA ALA A 76 -6.35 29.56 21.63
C ALA A 76 -6.14 30.22 20.25
N LYS A 77 -5.10 31.07 20.18
CA LYS A 77 -4.55 31.72 18.97
C LYS A 77 -4.35 30.72 17.81
N PRO A 78 -4.38 31.17 16.55
CA PRO A 78 -4.09 30.30 15.41
C PRO A 78 -2.62 29.87 15.47
N GLN A 79 -2.39 28.65 15.93
CA GLN A 79 -1.10 27.97 15.81
C GLN A 79 -0.99 27.47 14.37
N ASP A 80 0.15 27.72 13.74
CA ASP A 80 0.50 27.16 12.44
C ASP A 80 0.28 25.64 12.45
N ASP A 81 -0.61 25.18 11.58
CA ASP A 81 -1.24 23.87 11.64
C ASP A 81 -0.38 22.76 10.99
N GLU A 82 0.89 22.67 11.39
CA GLU A 82 1.76 21.51 11.11
C GLU A 82 1.17 20.20 11.68
N SER A 83 0.27 20.32 12.67
CA SER A 83 -0.41 19.19 13.30
C SER A 83 -1.51 18.57 12.44
N ALA A 84 -2.18 19.34 11.56
CA ALA A 84 -3.24 18.86 10.68
C ALA A 84 -2.75 17.88 9.60
N ASN A 85 -1.43 17.78 9.37
CA ASN A 85 -0.84 16.85 8.41
C ASN A 85 -0.50 15.47 9.01
N ARG A 86 -0.70 15.26 10.32
CA ARG A 86 -0.53 13.95 10.98
C ARG A 86 -1.81 13.13 10.90
N ARG A 87 -2.12 12.59 9.73
CA ARG A 87 -3.26 11.67 9.56
C ARG A 87 -2.81 10.23 9.78
N SER A 88 -3.55 9.49 10.59
CA SER A 88 -3.43 8.03 10.68
C SER A 88 -4.17 7.39 9.51
N PHE A 89 -3.59 6.33 8.95
CA PHE A 89 -4.23 5.52 7.91
C PHE A 89 -4.67 4.20 8.51
N GLU A 90 -5.91 3.81 8.23
CA GLU A 90 -6.47 2.52 8.56
C GLU A 90 -6.65 1.74 7.26
N PHE A 91 -6.19 0.48 7.27
CA PHE A 91 -6.27 -0.40 6.11
C PHE A 91 -7.05 -1.66 6.50
N GLN A 92 -7.95 -2.09 5.62
CA GLN A 92 -8.61 -3.38 5.75
C GLN A 92 -7.81 -4.44 4.97
N PRO A 93 -7.57 -5.62 5.54
CA PRO A 93 -6.96 -6.72 4.79
C PRO A 93 -7.81 -7.12 3.59
N ILE A 94 -7.19 -7.32 2.43
CA ILE A 94 -7.85 -7.81 1.22
C ILE A 94 -8.12 -9.33 1.27
N GLY A 95 -7.52 -10.03 2.23
CA GLY A 95 -7.59 -11.47 2.38
C GLY A 95 -6.63 -12.00 3.43
N TYR A 96 -6.67 -13.33 3.62
CA TYR A 96 -5.85 -14.03 4.60
C TYR A 96 -5.09 -15.16 3.93
N ILE A 97 -3.83 -15.33 4.29
CA ILE A 97 -2.97 -16.39 3.75
C ILE A 97 -2.97 -17.61 4.65
N GLN A 98 -3.19 -18.80 4.09
CA GLN A 98 -3.03 -20.08 4.76
C GLN A 98 -1.65 -20.65 4.43
N THR A 99 -0.90 -21.09 5.44
CA THR A 99 0.47 -21.62 5.26
C THR A 99 0.74 -22.81 6.17
N ALA A 100 1.82 -23.53 5.92
CA ALA A 100 2.29 -24.60 6.81
C ALA A 100 2.84 -24.07 8.15
N PHE A 101 3.05 -22.77 8.29
CA PHE A 101 3.74 -22.16 9.43
C PHE A 101 2.75 -21.66 10.48
N ARG A 102 2.35 -22.52 11.42
CA ARG A 102 1.38 -22.16 12.47
C ARG A 102 1.89 -21.12 13.47
N PHE A 103 3.21 -21.07 13.68
CA PHE A 103 3.85 -20.21 14.68
C PHE A 103 5.05 -19.47 14.08
N LYS A 104 5.40 -18.34 14.68
CA LYS A 104 6.60 -17.56 14.29
C LYS A 104 7.87 -18.40 14.34
N ASN A 105 7.99 -19.27 15.34
CA ASN A 105 9.10 -20.20 15.43
C ASN A 105 8.93 -21.29 14.38
N GLY A 106 9.93 -21.46 13.53
CA GLY A 106 9.88 -22.37 12.38
C GLY A 106 9.36 -21.72 11.08
N THR A 107 8.84 -20.49 11.12
CA THR A 107 8.60 -19.72 9.89
C THR A 107 9.95 -19.30 9.28
N PRO A 108 10.17 -19.46 7.96
CA PRO A 108 11.37 -18.99 7.29
C PRO A 108 11.60 -17.51 7.56
N ARG A 109 12.87 -17.09 7.66
CA ARG A 109 13.18 -15.67 7.83
C ARG A 109 12.94 -14.85 6.56
N GLN A 110 13.05 -15.51 5.40
CA GLN A 110 12.84 -14.96 4.07
C GLN A 110 12.26 -16.08 3.21
N GLY A 111 11.30 -15.78 2.35
CA GLY A 111 10.58 -16.76 1.53
C GLY A 111 11.49 -17.62 0.65
N CYS A 112 12.53 -17.01 0.07
CA CYS A 112 13.51 -17.68 -0.78
C CYS A 112 14.31 -18.80 -0.08
N ILE A 113 14.36 -18.83 1.25
CA ILE A 113 15.08 -19.87 2.01
C ILE A 113 14.33 -21.21 1.93
N CYS A 114 13.00 -21.18 1.79
CA CYS A 114 12.17 -22.37 1.67
C CYS A 114 11.29 -22.25 0.43
N PRO A 115 11.85 -22.41 -0.79
CA PRO A 115 11.11 -22.17 -2.03
C PRO A 115 9.90 -23.10 -2.19
N ASN A 116 9.93 -24.27 -1.57
CA ASN A 116 8.85 -25.25 -1.62
C ASN A 116 7.75 -25.00 -0.57
N SER A 117 7.80 -23.92 0.22
CA SER A 117 6.76 -23.61 1.19
C SER A 117 5.47 -23.21 0.49
N GLN A 118 4.46 -24.07 0.54
CA GLN A 118 3.17 -23.81 -0.09
C GLN A 118 2.28 -22.91 0.76
N ALA A 119 1.48 -22.10 0.08
CA ALA A 119 0.46 -21.25 0.69
C ALA A 119 -0.72 -20.99 -0.23
N VAL A 120 -1.85 -20.63 0.37
CA VAL A 120 -3.05 -20.20 -0.34
C VAL A 120 -3.51 -18.87 0.24
N LEU A 121 -3.51 -17.81 -0.57
CA LEU A 121 -4.14 -16.55 -0.21
C LEU A 121 -5.58 -16.55 -0.72
N THR A 122 -6.54 -16.43 0.18
CA THR A 122 -7.96 -16.27 -0.18
C THR A 122 -8.38 -14.82 0.00
N LEU A 123 -8.93 -14.20 -1.04
CA LEU A 123 -9.46 -12.84 -0.97
C LEU A 123 -10.77 -12.78 -0.19
N ASP A 124 -10.93 -11.72 0.59
CA ASP A 124 -12.14 -11.45 1.36
C ASP A 124 -13.24 -10.89 0.45
N LYS A 125 -14.39 -11.56 0.45
CA LYS A 125 -15.59 -11.19 -0.30
C LYS A 125 -16.24 -9.90 0.22
N GLN A 126 -15.91 -9.47 1.43
CA GLN A 126 -16.41 -8.20 2.00
C GLN A 126 -15.69 -6.99 1.40
N VAL A 127 -14.47 -7.18 0.89
CA VAL A 127 -13.65 -6.10 0.33
C VAL A 127 -13.90 -5.92 -1.16
N PHE A 128 -14.05 -7.01 -1.92
CA PHE A 128 -14.32 -6.97 -3.36
C PHE A 128 -15.71 -7.50 -3.68
N THR A 129 -16.47 -6.75 -4.49
CA THR A 129 -17.77 -7.20 -5.01
C THR A 129 -17.63 -8.45 -5.89
N CYS A 130 -16.55 -8.53 -6.68
CA CYS A 130 -16.17 -9.72 -7.44
C CYS A 130 -14.66 -9.97 -7.27
N PRO A 131 -14.23 -10.74 -6.25
CA PRO A 131 -12.81 -10.98 -5.99
C PRO A 131 -12.09 -11.73 -7.12
N GLU A 132 -12.80 -12.47 -7.96
CA GLU A 132 -12.20 -13.20 -9.09
C GLU A 132 -11.73 -12.21 -10.17
N HIS A 133 -12.51 -11.16 -10.42
CA HIS A 133 -12.16 -10.12 -11.40
C HIS A 133 -10.94 -9.30 -10.96
N SER A 134 -10.71 -9.13 -9.65
CA SER A 134 -9.51 -8.41 -9.19
C SER A 134 -8.22 -9.21 -9.37
N LEU A 135 -8.33 -10.51 -9.66
CA LEU A 135 -7.20 -11.41 -9.94
C LEU A 135 -7.01 -11.67 -11.44
N GLU A 136 -7.86 -11.14 -12.31
CA GLU A 136 -7.82 -11.39 -13.75
C GLU A 136 -6.47 -10.96 -14.35
N GLY A 137 -5.84 -11.87 -15.10
CA GLY A 137 -4.55 -11.65 -15.77
C GLY A 137 -3.33 -11.80 -14.85
N LEU A 138 -3.53 -12.05 -13.55
CA LEU A 138 -2.42 -12.31 -12.63
C LEU A 138 -1.71 -13.64 -12.93
N ASP A 139 -2.43 -14.60 -13.53
CA ASP A 139 -1.91 -15.89 -14.02
C ASP A 139 -0.82 -15.75 -15.10
N LYS A 140 -0.71 -14.57 -15.72
CA LYS A 140 0.35 -14.25 -16.70
C LYS A 140 1.70 -13.94 -16.04
N PHE A 141 1.75 -13.85 -14.71
CA PHE A 141 2.96 -13.56 -13.95
C PHE A 141 3.43 -14.79 -13.18
N SER A 142 4.74 -14.99 -13.09
CA SER A 142 5.31 -16.10 -12.33
C SER A 142 5.50 -15.79 -10.85
N HIS A 143 5.56 -14.51 -10.48
CA HIS A 143 5.83 -14.06 -9.11
C HIS A 143 5.00 -12.83 -8.76
N VAL A 144 4.70 -12.70 -7.48
CA VAL A 144 3.96 -11.58 -6.92
C VAL A 144 4.61 -11.10 -5.62
N TRP A 145 4.56 -9.79 -5.40
CA TRP A 145 4.78 -9.17 -4.10
C TRP A 145 3.51 -9.27 -3.27
N LEU A 146 3.68 -9.70 -2.02
CA LEU A 146 2.64 -9.66 -0.99
C LEU A 146 3.01 -8.58 0.02
N LEU A 147 2.08 -7.65 0.26
CA LEU A 147 2.16 -6.74 1.39
C LEU A 147 1.34 -7.34 2.54
N SER A 148 1.99 -7.69 3.64
CA SER A 148 1.36 -8.37 4.78
C SER A 148 1.40 -7.52 6.05
N VAL A 149 0.59 -7.87 7.05
CA VAL A 149 0.65 -7.25 8.39
C VAL A 149 1.32 -8.20 9.38
N PHE A 150 2.33 -7.72 10.12
CA PHE A 150 2.91 -8.44 11.26
C PHE A 150 2.01 -8.34 12.49
N ASP A 151 0.81 -8.91 12.38
CA ASP A 151 -0.31 -8.89 13.33
C ASP A 151 0.05 -9.49 14.70
N ARG A 152 0.95 -10.47 14.74
CA ARG A 152 1.33 -11.17 15.98
C ARG A 152 2.43 -10.48 16.77
N ASN A 153 2.98 -9.37 16.30
CA ASN A 153 4.03 -8.67 17.03
C ASN A 153 3.42 -7.80 18.12
N ALA A 154 3.29 -8.37 19.32
CA ALA A 154 2.86 -7.64 20.50
C ALA A 154 3.71 -6.37 20.67
N ARG A 155 3.03 -5.21 20.76
CA ARG A 155 3.62 -4.03 21.39
C ARG A 155 3.92 -4.40 22.83
N ARG A 156 5.02 -3.87 23.39
CA ARG A 156 5.20 -3.93 24.83
C ARG A 156 4.05 -3.14 25.46
N GLU A 157 3.25 -3.78 26.31
CA GLU A 157 2.26 -3.09 27.12
C GLU A 157 2.95 -1.92 27.86
N GLY A 158 2.33 -0.73 27.83
CA GLY A 158 2.90 0.50 28.39
C GLY A 158 3.74 1.36 27.44
N SER A 159 4.00 0.92 26.20
CA SER A 159 4.70 1.70 25.16
C SER A 159 3.75 2.52 24.29
N SER A 160 2.82 3.27 24.89
CA SER A 160 1.97 4.23 24.19
C SER A 160 2.62 5.62 24.23
N GLY A 161 3.03 6.15 23.07
CA GLY A 161 3.57 7.51 22.94
C GLY A 161 4.69 7.64 21.90
N ALA A 162 5.26 8.85 21.80
CA ALA A 162 6.56 9.03 21.17
C ALA A 162 7.54 8.05 21.85
N PHE A 163 8.38 7.34 21.09
CA PHE A 163 9.31 6.29 21.59
C PHE A 163 8.72 4.88 21.85
N ALA A 164 7.51 4.57 21.36
CA ALA A 164 6.95 3.22 21.42
C ALA A 164 7.79 2.12 20.73
N TYR A 165 8.65 2.51 19.78
CA TYR A 165 9.48 1.61 18.99
C TYR A 165 10.95 1.85 19.27
N ARG A 166 11.72 0.77 19.40
CA ARG A 166 13.17 0.86 19.48
C ARG A 166 13.72 1.27 18.11
N SER A 167 14.65 2.21 18.09
CA SER A 167 15.34 2.60 16.84
C SER A 167 16.31 1.53 16.35
N LYS A 168 16.76 0.63 17.24
CA LYS A 168 17.67 -0.47 16.94
C LYS A 168 17.09 -1.84 17.29
N VAL A 169 17.49 -2.84 16.51
CA VAL A 169 17.16 -4.27 16.67
C VAL A 169 18.43 -5.10 16.71
N GLN A 170 18.33 -6.32 17.23
CA GLN A 170 19.41 -7.29 17.32
C GLN A 170 19.06 -8.51 16.46
N PRO A 171 19.47 -8.54 15.18
CA PRO A 171 19.18 -9.67 14.30
C PRO A 171 19.88 -10.95 14.80
N PRO A 172 19.22 -12.13 14.72
CA PRO A 172 19.74 -13.36 15.32
C PRO A 172 21.13 -13.80 14.84
N ARG A 173 21.50 -13.48 13.59
CA ARG A 173 22.77 -13.90 12.98
C ARG A 173 23.93 -12.94 13.18
N LEU A 174 23.73 -11.85 13.93
CA LEU A 174 24.74 -10.78 14.07
C LEU A 174 25.52 -10.84 15.37
N GLY A 175 25.62 -12.03 16.01
CA GLY A 175 26.47 -12.24 17.17
C GLY A 175 26.21 -11.29 18.33
N GLY A 176 24.98 -10.77 18.44
CA GLY A 176 24.59 -9.80 19.45
C GLY A 176 24.74 -8.32 19.08
N GLN A 177 25.23 -7.98 17.88
CA GLN A 177 25.27 -6.60 17.39
C GLN A 177 23.88 -6.02 17.14
N THR A 178 23.76 -4.69 17.27
CA THR A 178 22.50 -3.97 17.05
C THR A 178 22.57 -3.01 15.87
N TRP A 179 21.49 -2.93 15.10
CA TRP A 179 21.39 -2.14 13.88
C TRP A 179 20.09 -1.37 13.83
N GLY A 180 20.02 -0.31 13.02
CA GLY A 180 18.80 0.45 12.84
C GLY A 180 17.64 -0.43 12.33
N VAL A 181 16.43 -0.24 12.86
CA VAL A 181 15.23 -1.00 12.40
C VAL A 181 15.06 -0.90 10.89
N LEU A 182 15.27 0.29 10.33
CA LEU A 182 15.12 0.58 8.90
C LEU A 182 16.26 0.01 8.03
N ALA A 183 17.42 -0.30 8.64
CA ALA A 183 18.52 -1.01 7.99
C ALA A 183 18.35 -2.55 8.06
N SER A 184 17.16 -3.02 8.45
CA SER A 184 16.85 -4.44 8.63
C SER A 184 15.47 -4.78 8.09
N ARG A 185 15.16 -6.07 8.00
CA ARG A 185 13.80 -6.60 7.75
C ARG A 185 13.09 -7.05 9.04
N SER A 186 13.44 -6.45 10.18
CA SER A 186 12.80 -6.79 11.46
C SER A 186 11.29 -6.51 11.42
N PRO A 187 10.46 -7.44 11.91
CA PRO A 187 9.03 -7.25 11.94
C PRO A 187 8.58 -6.36 13.13
N HIS A 188 9.48 -6.06 14.07
CA HIS A 188 9.27 -5.07 15.15
C HIS A 188 9.59 -3.66 14.66
N ARG A 189 8.63 -3.02 13.99
CA ARG A 189 8.78 -1.71 13.34
C ARG A 189 7.52 -0.83 13.47
N PRO A 190 7.63 0.51 13.34
CA PRO A 190 6.50 1.43 13.50
C PRO A 190 5.29 1.12 12.61
N CYS A 191 5.53 0.85 11.33
CA CYS A 191 4.54 0.35 10.39
C CYS A 191 4.81 -1.15 10.19
N PRO A 192 4.00 -2.06 10.80
CA PRO A 192 4.26 -3.50 10.82
C PRO A 192 3.90 -4.17 9.48
N VAL A 193 4.38 -3.61 8.36
CA VAL A 193 4.16 -4.15 7.02
C VAL A 193 5.31 -5.06 6.64
N GLY A 194 4.96 -6.27 6.22
CA GLY A 194 5.85 -7.24 5.60
C GLY A 194 5.84 -7.13 4.08
N LEU A 195 6.94 -7.54 3.45
CA LEU A 195 7.09 -7.62 2.01
C LEU A 195 7.65 -9.00 1.67
N THR A 196 6.88 -9.79 0.95
CA THR A 196 7.25 -11.17 0.57
C THR A 196 7.19 -11.29 -0.94
N LEU A 197 8.28 -11.74 -1.57
CA LEU A 197 8.26 -12.19 -2.96
C LEU A 197 7.85 -13.65 -2.95
N ALA A 198 6.68 -13.96 -3.49
CA ALA A 198 6.19 -15.32 -3.62
C ALA A 198 6.12 -15.71 -5.09
N ARG A 199 6.33 -17.00 -5.37
CA ARG A 199 6.04 -17.57 -6.68
C ARG A 199 4.54 -17.85 -6.78
N LEU A 200 3.94 -17.47 -7.90
CA LEU A 200 2.54 -17.75 -8.20
C LEU A 200 2.45 -19.06 -8.97
N GLU A 201 1.82 -20.07 -8.36
CA GLU A 201 1.65 -21.39 -8.97
C GLU A 201 0.35 -21.48 -9.77
N SER A 202 -0.74 -20.91 -9.24
CA SER A 202 -2.01 -20.79 -9.97
C SER A 202 -2.96 -19.77 -9.34
N VAL A 203 -3.91 -19.30 -10.14
CA VAL A 203 -5.06 -18.50 -9.71
C VAL A 203 -6.30 -19.39 -9.81
N GLN A 204 -7.07 -19.51 -8.73
CA GLN A 204 -8.27 -20.36 -8.67
C GLN A 204 -9.42 -19.62 -7.99
N GLY A 205 -10.40 -19.18 -8.78
CA GLY A 205 -11.50 -18.35 -8.30
C GLY A 205 -10.98 -17.09 -7.60
N SER A 206 -11.32 -16.94 -6.32
CA SER A 206 -10.88 -15.82 -5.47
C SER A 206 -9.57 -16.10 -4.70
N SER A 207 -8.78 -17.08 -5.12
CA SER A 207 -7.60 -17.55 -4.38
C SER A 207 -6.34 -17.62 -5.23
N LEU A 208 -5.20 -17.35 -4.59
CA LEU A 208 -3.86 -17.46 -5.17
C LEU A 208 -3.11 -18.61 -4.49
N HIS A 209 -2.66 -19.57 -5.29
CA HIS A 209 -1.78 -20.65 -4.84
C HIS A 209 -0.33 -20.20 -5.04
N LEU A 210 0.43 -20.21 -3.95
CA LEU A 210 1.72 -19.57 -3.86
C LEU A 210 2.77 -20.54 -3.31
N SER A 211 4.03 -20.31 -3.68
CA SER A 211 5.18 -20.99 -3.08
C SER A 211 6.29 -19.99 -2.69
N GLY A 212 7.20 -20.42 -1.82
CA GLY A 212 8.32 -19.59 -1.36
C GLY A 212 7.87 -18.46 -0.42
N VAL A 213 6.89 -18.71 0.44
CA VAL A 213 6.40 -17.74 1.43
C VAL A 213 7.13 -17.84 2.78
N ASP A 214 7.13 -16.74 3.51
CA ASP A 214 7.67 -16.58 4.88
C ASP A 214 6.64 -16.03 5.87
N LEU A 215 5.36 -16.32 5.62
CA LEU A 215 4.23 -15.81 6.40
C LEU A 215 3.65 -16.88 7.32
N VAL A 216 3.25 -16.46 8.52
CA VAL A 216 2.55 -17.33 9.47
C VAL A 216 1.13 -17.57 8.96
N ASP A 217 0.61 -18.77 9.17
CA ASP A 217 -0.75 -19.16 8.81
C ASP A 217 -1.79 -18.17 9.34
N GLY A 218 -2.73 -17.72 8.53
CA GLY A 218 -3.72 -16.69 8.86
C GLY A 218 -3.19 -15.25 8.89
N THR A 219 -1.98 -14.98 8.39
CA THR A 219 -1.47 -13.60 8.31
C THR A 219 -2.36 -12.75 7.37
N PRO A 220 -2.77 -11.53 7.78
CA PRO A 220 -3.54 -10.63 6.93
C PRO A 220 -2.70 -10.07 5.78
N ILE A 221 -3.26 -10.04 4.58
CA ILE A 221 -2.65 -9.44 3.39
C ILE A 221 -3.35 -8.11 3.08
N LEU A 222 -2.55 -7.06 2.84
CA LEU A 222 -3.00 -5.73 2.46
C LEU A 222 -3.07 -5.54 0.94
N ASP A 223 -2.15 -6.17 0.21
CA ASP A 223 -2.06 -5.97 -1.24
C ASP A 223 -1.28 -7.10 -1.93
N VAL A 224 -1.53 -7.25 -3.23
CA VAL A 224 -0.79 -8.15 -4.14
C VAL A 224 -0.38 -7.36 -5.37
N LYS A 225 0.90 -7.41 -5.74
CA LYS A 225 1.42 -6.76 -6.94
C LYS A 225 2.20 -7.74 -7.80
N PRO A 226 2.06 -7.74 -9.13
CA PRO A 226 2.91 -8.56 -9.98
C PRO A 226 4.37 -8.13 -9.83
N TYR A 227 5.28 -9.10 -9.75
CA TYR A 227 6.72 -8.83 -9.81
C TYR A 227 7.12 -8.54 -11.25
N LEU A 228 7.79 -7.40 -11.47
CA LEU A 228 8.27 -6.98 -12.77
C LEU A 228 9.79 -6.83 -12.71
N PRO A 229 10.58 -7.77 -13.28
CA PRO A 229 12.03 -7.72 -13.21
C PRO A 229 12.62 -6.38 -13.63
N GLN A 230 12.06 -5.75 -14.66
CA GLN A 230 12.52 -4.45 -15.15
C GLN A 230 12.40 -3.31 -14.12
N TYR A 231 11.42 -3.37 -13.21
CA TYR A 231 11.17 -2.29 -12.25
C TYR A 231 11.58 -2.64 -10.82
N ASP A 232 11.50 -3.93 -10.47
CA ASP A 232 11.74 -4.43 -9.12
C ASP A 232 13.15 -4.98 -8.92
N SER A 233 13.84 -5.36 -10.00
CA SER A 233 15.27 -5.61 -9.96
C SER A 233 16.01 -4.32 -10.31
N PRO A 234 17.06 -3.94 -9.56
CA PRO A 234 17.92 -2.86 -9.99
C PRO A 234 18.43 -3.14 -11.43
N GLN A 235 18.17 -2.21 -12.35
CA GLN A 235 18.55 -2.29 -13.76
C GLN A 235 20.08 -2.15 -13.86
N GLN A 236 20.73 -3.01 -14.67
CA GLN A 236 22.19 -3.05 -14.82
C GLN A 236 22.78 -2.07 -15.85
N GLU A 237 22.01 -1.09 -16.35
CA GLU A 237 22.50 -0.22 -17.42
C GLU A 237 23.14 1.07 -16.86
N GLU A 238 24.47 1.13 -16.91
CA GLU A 238 25.25 2.37 -16.81
C GLU A 238 25.66 2.86 -18.20
N PRO A 239 25.56 4.17 -18.52
CA PRO A 239 26.03 4.73 -19.78
C PRO A 239 27.57 4.72 -19.95
N LEU A 240 28.34 4.24 -18.97
CA LEU A 240 29.77 4.54 -18.82
C LEU A 240 30.69 3.32 -18.51
N GLY A 241 30.22 2.09 -18.71
CA GLY A 241 31.11 0.91 -18.78
C GLY A 241 31.58 0.32 -17.44
N ASN A 242 31.00 0.73 -16.31
CA ASN A 242 31.13 0.01 -15.04
C ASN A 242 29.79 -0.63 -14.72
N GLU A 243 29.75 -1.93 -14.43
CA GLU A 243 28.51 -2.57 -13.96
C GLU A 243 28.14 -2.00 -12.59
N PRO A 244 26.89 -1.51 -12.38
CA PRO A 244 26.43 -1.14 -11.05
C PRO A 244 26.22 -2.43 -10.24
N GLU A 245 27.18 -2.76 -9.39
CA GLU A 245 27.12 -3.93 -8.54
C GLU A 245 26.02 -3.76 -7.47
N VAL A 246 25.11 -4.72 -7.36
CA VAL A 246 24.13 -4.75 -6.27
C VAL A 246 24.89 -4.95 -4.96
N GLN A 247 24.96 -3.90 -4.14
CA GLN A 247 25.63 -3.95 -2.85
C GLN A 247 24.63 -4.22 -1.71
N TRP A 248 25.01 -5.09 -0.80
CA TRP A 248 24.34 -5.25 0.49
C TRP A 248 25.36 -5.17 1.62
N ALA A 249 24.85 -4.90 2.82
CA ALA A 249 25.73 -4.76 3.97
C ALA A 249 26.50 -6.05 4.25
N PRO A 250 27.81 -6.00 4.52
CA PRO A 250 28.69 -7.19 4.59
C PRO A 250 28.32 -8.16 5.71
N TRP A 251 27.58 -7.69 6.73
CA TRP A 251 27.08 -8.52 7.82
C TRP A 251 25.82 -9.31 7.47
N ILE A 252 25.19 -9.02 6.33
CA ILE A 252 24.21 -9.89 5.69
C ILE A 252 25.05 -10.97 4.98
N SER A 253 25.68 -11.83 5.77
CA SER A 253 26.51 -12.90 5.23
C SER A 253 25.62 -13.95 4.56
N GLU A 254 26.16 -14.58 3.51
CA GLU A 254 25.56 -15.71 2.80
C GLU A 254 25.05 -16.78 3.77
N SER A 255 24.00 -17.46 3.34
CA SER A 255 23.39 -18.55 4.09
C SER A 255 24.45 -19.56 4.52
N SER A 256 24.64 -19.73 5.84
CA SER A 256 25.24 -20.95 6.33
C SER A 256 24.24 -22.08 6.10
N ASP A 257 24.45 -22.83 5.03
CA ASP A 257 23.73 -24.06 4.77
C ASP A 257 24.14 -25.08 5.84
N LEU A 258 23.17 -25.46 6.66
CA LEU A 258 23.36 -26.52 7.64
C LEU A 258 22.91 -27.82 6.99
N ALA A 259 23.78 -28.84 7.02
CA ALA A 259 23.39 -30.18 6.62
C ALA A 259 22.27 -30.68 7.54
N VAL A 260 21.18 -31.16 6.94
CA VAL A 260 20.05 -31.74 7.66
C VAL A 260 20.05 -33.25 7.40
N ASP A 261 20.22 -34.01 8.47
CA ASP A 261 20.13 -35.47 8.44
C ASP A 261 18.94 -35.98 9.24
N PHE A 262 18.27 -36.98 8.68
CA PHE A 262 17.13 -37.64 9.33
C PHE A 262 17.55 -38.95 9.97
N THR A 263 17.10 -39.17 11.21
CA THR A 263 17.22 -40.47 11.88
C THR A 263 16.46 -41.55 11.10
N PRO A 264 16.78 -42.85 11.25
CA PRO A 264 16.05 -43.93 10.58
C PRO A 264 14.55 -43.90 10.86
N LYS A 265 14.15 -43.57 12.10
CA LYS A 265 12.74 -43.39 12.49
C LYS A 265 12.09 -42.25 11.70
N ALA A 266 12.74 -41.08 11.63
CA ALA A 266 12.21 -39.93 10.89
C ALA A 266 12.08 -40.22 9.39
N ARG A 267 13.05 -40.95 8.79
CA ARG A 267 12.95 -41.38 7.38
C ARG A 267 11.75 -42.31 7.15
N ALA A 268 11.51 -43.27 8.04
CA ALA A 268 10.36 -44.16 7.94
C ALA A 268 9.03 -43.41 8.07
N GLU A 269 8.94 -42.41 8.96
CA GLU A 269 7.75 -41.56 9.10
C GLU A 269 7.53 -40.69 7.86
N LEU A 270 8.58 -40.07 7.31
CA LEU A 270 8.50 -39.30 6.06
C LEU A 270 8.05 -40.18 4.89
N SER A 271 8.58 -41.40 4.74
CA SER A 271 8.16 -42.33 3.68
C SER A 271 6.69 -42.73 3.82
N ARG A 272 6.15 -42.86 5.03
CA ARG A 272 4.71 -43.11 5.24
C ARG A 272 3.87 -41.92 4.82
N PHE A 273 4.33 -40.71 5.14
CA PHE A 273 3.64 -39.47 4.79
C PHE A 273 3.61 -39.26 3.27
N HIS A 274 4.75 -39.44 2.59
CA HIS A 274 4.84 -39.36 1.12
C HIS A 274 4.21 -40.55 0.39
N GLY A 275 4.00 -41.68 1.08
CA GLY A 275 3.39 -42.90 0.52
C GLY A 275 1.87 -42.96 0.58
N LEU A 276 1.21 -42.01 1.27
CA LEU A 276 -0.26 -42.00 1.44
C LEU A 276 -1.04 -41.29 0.33
N ASP A 277 -0.36 -40.67 -0.66
CA ASP A 277 -1.00 -39.98 -1.79
C ASP A 277 -0.73 -40.63 -3.16
N SER A 278 -0.25 -41.88 -3.20
CA SER A 278 -0.01 -42.57 -4.49
C SER A 278 -1.18 -43.38 -5.03
N HIS A 279 -2.25 -43.61 -4.27
CA HIS A 279 -3.49 -44.23 -4.77
C HIS A 279 -4.68 -43.93 -3.83
N THR A 280 -5.55 -43.01 -4.23
CA THR A 280 -7.04 -43.13 -4.33
C THR A 280 -7.66 -41.77 -4.57
#